data_AF-A0A814WFL6-F1
#
_entry.id   AF-A0A814WFL6-F1
#
_cell.length_a   1.000
_cell.length_b   1.000
_cell.length_c   1.000
_cell.angle_alpha   90.00
_cell.angle_beta   90.00
_cell.angle_gamma   90.00
#
_symmetry.space_group_name_H-M   'P 1'
#
loop_
_entity.id
_entity.type
_entity.pdbx_description
1 polymer ?
#
loop_
_entity_poly.entity_id
_entity_poly.type
_entity_poly.pdbx_seq_one_letter_code
_entity_poly.pdbx_strand_id
1 'polypeptide(L)'
;MTVIHLLLLLAPLSSSITTSFEQFGLKLYSTVSQNKKNENIFLSPASISLAMSTCTVGARQETLNQMLKTFEVSSTKQLIETAEQVMHIFSIANQDKQIQLKLANCLYAQKTYQLQEEYLKIIQNSFKADIKLEDFQNEGAQAVQRINAWVEQQTNNLIRNLLSIRDVIPNTRLIIINKFSKDLTNADFHEANGKISKVALMHQREKFFYAKNNDLHIQIVRIPYKNVVEQNLASQPDLMQKLLSHQNIRTEELHLYLPKFKMEATFELSDMLQQLEIKDAFSSQKANFAGIISEKNNQNRLYISKVIHKTFIDVNEQGSEAAAVLLHQLWEKTGIPEEGILGRTIIWTRQSLLNRQTPALHTAFAAMLGTENLLVNQDRYVMFRPTREHPARSTTTNLHLDMNPWAHIEYEDNSRQLEILSKLGYDSDDDWITENNEPGCARVGELHVQGVVNLADNLEEDGGFWLVPGFHKYLAQWAADRKDLSNIYGRFSQFIMIDRDHIPELYDAACHISTRAGSAILWDQRTIHGSRANRSLHPRYAQICKMFPDDHPAMTPERAEKRSRAISTRLHAADINPETDLTPLGRKLFGLTT
;
A
#
# COMPACT_ATOMS: atom_id res chain seq x y z
N MET A 1 26.63 11.67 8.61
CA MET A 1 25.27 11.11 8.64
C MET A 1 24.61 11.52 7.35
N THR A 2 24.51 10.59 6.42
CA THR A 2 24.16 10.87 5.02
C THR A 2 23.04 9.94 4.58
N VAL A 3 21.94 10.52 4.08
CA VAL A 3 20.89 9.84 3.30
C VAL A 3 21.01 10.31 1.86
N ILE A 4 20.98 9.40 0.89
CA ILE A 4 20.93 9.78 -0.53
C ILE A 4 19.48 10.12 -0.89
N HIS A 5 19.15 11.41 -0.80
CA HIS A 5 17.96 11.98 -1.42
C HIS A 5 18.33 12.42 -2.84
N LEU A 6 17.66 11.86 -3.84
CA LEU A 6 17.88 12.21 -5.23
C LEU A 6 16.54 12.59 -5.87
N LEU A 7 16.40 13.86 -6.27
CA LEU A 7 15.17 14.40 -6.82
C LEU A 7 15.37 14.79 -8.28
N LEU A 8 14.66 14.14 -9.19
CA LEU A 8 14.73 14.42 -10.61
C LEU A 8 13.83 15.60 -10.98
N LEU A 9 14.31 16.80 -10.66
CA LEU A 9 13.75 18.05 -11.14
C LEU A 9 14.17 18.27 -12.60
N LEU A 10 13.20 18.54 -13.47
CA LEU A 10 13.49 19.10 -14.79
C LEU A 10 13.88 20.56 -14.60
N ALA A 11 15.02 20.98 -15.15
CA ALA A 11 15.33 22.41 -15.24
C ALA A 11 14.33 23.07 -16.21
N PRO A 12 13.69 24.20 -15.84
CA PRO A 12 12.59 24.75 -16.61
C PRO A 12 13.07 25.36 -17.94
N LEU A 13 12.83 24.65 -19.04
CA LEU A 13 12.83 25.21 -20.39
C LEU A 13 11.55 26.04 -20.60
N SER A 14 11.58 27.26 -20.04
CA SER A 14 10.66 28.40 -20.21
C SER A 14 9.33 28.44 -19.43
N SER A 15 8.94 29.70 -19.15
CA SER A 15 7.62 30.18 -18.73
C SER A 15 7.15 29.85 -17.30
N SER A 16 6.22 30.67 -16.80
CA SER A 16 5.56 30.52 -15.50
C SER A 16 4.61 29.32 -15.38
N ILE A 17 4.40 28.58 -16.48
CA ILE A 17 3.44 27.48 -16.55
C ILE A 17 4.05 26.20 -15.91
N THR A 18 5.33 25.94 -16.17
CA THR A 18 6.09 24.82 -15.57
C THR A 18 6.15 24.86 -14.04
N THR A 19 6.06 26.05 -13.44
CA THR A 19 6.11 26.27 -11.98
C THR A 19 5.08 25.43 -11.20
N SER A 20 3.92 25.12 -11.79
CA SER A 20 2.88 24.29 -11.16
C SER A 20 3.39 22.87 -10.83
N PHE A 21 4.04 22.20 -11.78
CA PHE A 21 4.62 20.87 -11.58
C PHE A 21 5.85 20.91 -10.65
N GLU A 22 6.59 22.02 -10.61
CA GLU A 22 7.68 22.23 -9.66
C GLU A 22 7.16 22.33 -8.22
N GLN A 23 6.15 23.18 -7.96
CA GLN A 23 5.59 23.35 -6.61
C GLN A 23 4.92 22.07 -6.12
N PHE A 24 4.15 21.39 -6.97
CA PHE A 24 3.62 20.06 -6.68
C PHE A 24 4.74 19.08 -6.32
N GLY A 25 5.82 19.07 -7.09
CA GLY A 25 6.98 18.21 -6.85
C GLY A 25 7.70 18.46 -5.53
N LEU A 26 7.89 19.73 -5.15
CA LEU A 26 8.49 20.10 -3.87
C LEU A 26 7.58 19.74 -2.69
N LYS A 27 6.27 19.99 -2.80
CA LYS A 27 5.26 19.56 -1.81
C LYS A 27 5.31 18.05 -1.62
N LEU A 28 5.24 17.29 -2.71
CA LEU A 28 5.22 15.82 -2.66
C LEU A 28 6.52 15.23 -2.12
N TYR A 29 7.68 15.76 -2.51
CA TYR A 29 8.96 15.36 -1.92
C TYR A 29 9.04 15.66 -0.41
N SER A 30 8.52 16.82 0.02
CA SER A 30 8.43 17.16 1.45
C SER A 30 7.54 16.16 2.20
N THR A 31 6.35 15.86 1.68
CA THR A 31 5.44 14.87 2.26
C THR A 31 6.07 13.47 2.32
N VAL A 32 6.68 12.99 1.23
CA VAL A 32 7.33 11.67 1.21
C VAL A 32 8.49 11.62 2.21
N SER A 33 9.36 12.64 2.28
CA SER A 33 10.49 12.64 3.22
C SER A 33 10.09 12.76 4.69
N GLN A 34 8.98 13.41 5.01
CA GLN A 34 8.42 13.41 6.38
C GLN A 34 7.89 12.03 6.79
N ASN A 35 7.26 11.30 5.85
CA ASN A 35 6.75 9.94 6.08
C ASN A 35 7.86 8.86 6.01
N LYS A 36 8.99 9.13 5.33
CA LYS A 36 10.08 8.16 5.06
C LYS A 36 11.44 8.59 5.63
N LYS A 37 11.47 8.82 6.95
CA LYS A 37 12.68 9.23 7.68
C LYS A 37 13.79 8.17 7.58
N ASN A 38 15.02 8.62 7.31
CA ASN A 38 16.24 7.82 7.18
C ASN A 38 16.28 6.77 6.04
N GLU A 39 15.25 6.67 5.20
CA GLU A 39 15.27 5.89 3.97
C GLU A 39 15.86 6.70 2.80
N ASN A 40 16.51 6.04 1.84
CA ASN A 40 16.91 6.73 0.59
C ASN A 40 15.67 7.03 -0.26
N ILE A 41 15.55 8.27 -0.75
CA ILE A 41 14.36 8.74 -1.46
C ILE A 41 14.72 9.08 -2.90
N PHE A 42 14.02 8.46 -3.84
CA PHE A 42 14.17 8.69 -5.27
C PHE A 42 12.81 8.67 -5.98
N LEU A 43 12.35 9.84 -6.40
CA LEU A 43 11.10 9.99 -7.14
C LEU A 43 11.27 10.93 -8.34
N SER A 44 10.36 10.78 -9.30
CA SER A 44 10.23 11.65 -10.48
C SER A 44 8.96 12.50 -10.31
N PRO A 45 9.05 13.78 -9.91
CA PRO A 45 7.86 14.62 -9.78
C PRO A 45 7.08 14.78 -11.08
N ALA A 46 7.76 15.08 -12.19
CA ALA A 46 7.12 15.34 -13.49
C ALA A 46 6.27 14.15 -13.96
N SER A 47 6.75 12.94 -13.73
CA SER A 47 6.05 11.67 -13.92
C SER A 47 4.69 11.63 -13.21
N ILE A 48 4.69 11.94 -11.92
CA ILE A 48 3.50 11.88 -11.06
C ILE A 48 2.54 12.99 -11.47
N SER A 49 3.05 14.20 -11.67
CA SER A 49 2.27 15.37 -12.13
C SER A 49 1.55 15.09 -13.45
N LEU A 50 2.22 14.53 -14.45
CA LEU A 50 1.63 14.24 -15.77
C LEU A 50 0.41 13.33 -15.64
N ALA A 51 0.50 12.21 -14.92
CA ALA A 51 -0.64 11.29 -14.85
C ALA A 51 -1.71 11.71 -13.85
N MET A 52 -1.34 12.31 -12.71
CA MET A 52 -2.35 12.91 -11.83
C MET A 52 -3.11 14.02 -12.57
N SER A 53 -2.48 14.72 -13.52
CA SER A 53 -3.17 15.65 -14.44
C SER A 53 -4.12 14.94 -15.41
N THR A 54 -3.80 13.74 -15.92
CA THR A 54 -4.76 12.96 -16.73
C THR A 54 -6.01 12.58 -15.93
N CYS A 55 -5.90 12.31 -14.62
CA CYS A 55 -7.05 12.18 -13.73
C CYS A 55 -7.79 13.52 -13.59
N THR A 56 -7.07 14.63 -13.36
CA THR A 56 -7.66 15.97 -13.16
C THR A 56 -8.51 16.42 -14.36
N VAL A 57 -8.10 16.15 -15.60
CA VAL A 57 -8.89 16.45 -16.80
C VAL A 57 -10.23 15.70 -16.82
N GLY A 58 -10.24 14.47 -16.28
CA GLY A 58 -11.44 13.65 -16.12
C GLY A 58 -12.30 14.02 -14.91
N ALA A 59 -11.76 14.76 -13.94
CA ALA A 59 -12.44 15.15 -12.71
C ALA A 59 -13.49 16.26 -12.94
N ARG A 60 -14.49 16.34 -12.06
CA ARG A 60 -15.53 17.36 -12.03
C ARG A 60 -15.79 17.79 -10.56
N GLN A 61 -16.46 18.93 -10.39
CA GLN A 61 -16.90 19.44 -9.07
C GLN A 61 -15.76 19.47 -8.03
N GLU A 62 -16.01 19.06 -6.79
CA GLU A 62 -15.03 19.20 -5.71
C GLU A 62 -13.79 18.31 -5.88
N THR A 63 -13.91 17.16 -6.55
CA THR A 63 -12.74 16.36 -6.96
C THR A 63 -11.82 17.17 -7.88
N LEU A 64 -12.37 17.94 -8.81
CA LEU A 64 -11.59 18.82 -9.67
C LEU A 64 -10.99 20.00 -8.89
N ASN A 65 -11.76 20.64 -8.01
CA ASN A 65 -11.31 21.78 -7.21
C ASN A 65 -10.08 21.43 -6.37
N GLN A 66 -10.13 20.31 -5.64
CA GLN A 66 -9.02 19.83 -4.82
C GLN A 66 -7.75 19.61 -5.66
N MET A 67 -7.87 18.93 -6.79
CA MET A 67 -6.72 18.64 -7.66
C MET A 67 -6.11 19.90 -8.28
N LEU A 68 -6.92 20.83 -8.80
CA LEU A 68 -6.43 22.10 -9.36
C LEU A 68 -5.74 22.95 -8.28
N LYS A 69 -6.29 22.99 -7.05
CA LYS A 69 -5.69 23.66 -5.89
C LYS A 69 -4.33 23.05 -5.53
N THR A 70 -4.21 21.72 -5.49
CA THR A 70 -2.95 21.04 -5.15
C THR A 70 -1.85 21.32 -6.18
N PHE A 71 -2.22 21.39 -7.47
CA PHE A 71 -1.34 21.78 -8.58
C PHE A 71 -1.08 23.30 -8.71
N GLU A 72 -1.75 24.15 -7.93
CA GLU A 72 -1.68 25.62 -8.01
C GLU A 72 -2.05 26.19 -9.40
N VAL A 73 -3.01 25.55 -10.07
CA VAL A 73 -3.52 25.99 -11.39
C VAL A 73 -4.98 26.47 -11.32
N SER A 74 -5.34 27.38 -12.22
CA SER A 74 -6.68 27.95 -12.33
C SER A 74 -7.69 27.07 -13.08
N SER A 75 -7.21 26.16 -13.93
CA SER A 75 -8.05 25.41 -14.87
C SER A 75 -7.37 24.15 -15.40
N THR A 76 -8.17 23.21 -15.89
CA THR A 76 -7.68 22.03 -16.65
C THR A 76 -6.92 22.44 -17.91
N LYS A 77 -7.30 23.54 -18.57
CA LYS A 77 -6.60 24.09 -19.75
C LYS A 77 -5.15 24.45 -19.42
N GLN A 78 -4.91 25.19 -18.34
CA GLN A 78 -3.56 25.54 -17.87
C GLN A 78 -2.74 24.28 -17.51
N LEU A 79 -3.39 23.26 -16.95
CA LEU A 79 -2.75 21.98 -16.60
C LEU A 79 -2.38 21.15 -17.85
N ILE A 80 -3.24 21.16 -18.88
CA ILE A 80 -2.97 20.56 -20.20
C ILE A 80 -1.80 21.28 -20.89
N GLU A 81 -1.79 22.61 -20.89
CA GLU A 81 -0.68 23.42 -21.43
C GLU A 81 0.64 23.14 -20.71
N THR A 82 0.62 22.95 -19.38
CA THR A 82 1.78 22.52 -18.60
C THR A 82 2.26 21.13 -19.04
N ALA A 83 1.33 20.17 -19.17
CA ALA A 83 1.65 18.82 -19.59
C ALA A 83 2.24 18.78 -21.00
N GLU A 84 1.69 19.54 -21.95
CA GLU A 84 2.22 19.64 -23.32
C GLU A 84 3.62 20.25 -23.36
N GLN A 85 3.89 21.30 -22.57
CA GLN A 85 5.25 21.85 -22.43
C GLN A 85 6.23 20.83 -21.86
N VAL A 86 5.85 20.11 -20.80
CA VAL A 86 6.69 19.08 -20.18
C VAL A 86 6.94 17.94 -21.18
N MET A 87 5.90 17.43 -21.84
CA MET A 87 6.03 16.41 -22.88
C MET A 87 6.90 16.89 -24.07
N HIS A 88 6.87 18.18 -24.41
CA HIS A 88 7.76 18.75 -25.42
C HIS A 88 9.22 18.78 -24.94
N ILE A 89 9.49 19.15 -23.68
CA ILE A 89 10.83 19.08 -23.07
C ILE A 89 11.36 17.65 -23.09
N PHE A 90 10.53 16.66 -22.71
CA PHE A 90 10.85 15.24 -22.86
C PHE A 90 11.13 14.87 -24.33
N SER A 91 10.36 15.40 -25.29
CA SER A 91 10.59 15.12 -26.71
C SER A 91 11.91 15.70 -27.25
N ILE A 92 12.32 16.89 -26.82
CA ILE A 92 13.58 17.53 -27.20
C ILE A 92 14.76 16.74 -26.62
N ALA A 93 14.71 16.40 -25.34
CA ALA A 93 15.78 15.66 -24.68
C ALA A 93 16.00 14.25 -25.30
N ASN A 94 14.94 13.59 -25.78
CA ASN A 94 15.04 12.32 -26.51
C ASN A 94 15.63 12.44 -27.94
N GLN A 95 15.89 13.65 -28.46
CA GLN A 95 16.56 13.81 -29.76
C GLN A 95 18.08 13.58 -29.68
N ASP A 96 18.68 13.77 -28.49
CA ASP A 96 20.06 13.35 -28.26
C ASP A 96 20.11 11.83 -28.04
N LYS A 97 20.93 11.14 -28.84
CA LYS A 97 21.16 9.70 -28.72
C LYS A 97 21.83 9.31 -27.40
N GLN A 98 22.36 10.25 -26.63
CA GLN A 98 22.95 10.06 -25.31
C GLN A 98 21.96 10.29 -24.14
N ILE A 99 20.72 10.70 -24.42
CA ILE A 99 19.70 11.01 -23.39
C ILE A 99 18.37 10.34 -23.81
N GLN A 100 17.88 9.36 -23.04
CA GLN A 100 16.64 8.63 -23.38
C GLN A 100 15.59 8.74 -22.27
N LEU A 101 14.84 9.84 -22.30
CA LEU A 101 13.80 10.16 -21.33
C LEU A 101 12.48 9.44 -21.67
N LYS A 102 12.44 8.11 -21.50
CA LYS A 102 11.27 7.28 -21.84
C LYS A 102 10.14 7.35 -20.80
N LEU A 103 9.34 8.41 -20.81
CA LEU A 103 8.02 8.36 -20.16
C LEU A 103 7.16 7.27 -20.79
N ALA A 104 6.44 6.52 -19.97
CA ALA A 104 5.56 5.46 -20.44
C ALA A 104 4.26 5.45 -19.63
N ASN A 105 3.48 6.51 -19.78
CA ASN A 105 2.23 6.69 -19.04
C ASN A 105 1.09 5.98 -19.78
N CYS A 106 0.37 5.08 -19.11
CA CYS A 106 -0.80 4.39 -19.64
C CYS A 106 -1.84 4.16 -18.53
N LEU A 107 -3.04 4.69 -18.71
CA LEU A 107 -4.17 4.50 -17.81
C LEU A 107 -4.81 3.14 -18.07
N TYR A 108 -5.24 2.44 -17.02
CA TYR A 108 -5.97 1.18 -17.16
C TYR A 108 -7.28 1.23 -16.38
N ALA A 109 -8.37 0.84 -17.04
CA ALA A 109 -9.71 0.79 -16.48
C ALA A 109 -10.38 -0.57 -16.77
N GLN A 110 -11.41 -0.93 -16.00
CA GLN A 110 -12.17 -2.17 -16.21
C GLN A 110 -12.87 -2.17 -17.57
N LYS A 111 -12.84 -3.30 -18.28
CA LYS A 111 -13.33 -3.44 -19.67
C LYS A 111 -14.81 -3.14 -19.90
N THR A 112 -15.61 -3.03 -18.84
CA THR A 112 -17.04 -2.68 -18.89
C THR A 112 -17.26 -1.18 -19.09
N TYR A 113 -16.25 -0.33 -18.82
CA TYR A 113 -16.40 1.12 -18.95
C TYR A 113 -16.34 1.59 -20.39
N GLN A 114 -17.42 2.27 -20.81
CA GLN A 114 -17.40 3.11 -22.01
C GLN A 114 -16.78 4.47 -21.67
N LEU A 115 -15.59 4.73 -22.19
CA LEU A 115 -14.85 5.98 -22.01
C LEU A 115 -15.39 7.11 -22.92
N GLN A 116 -15.21 8.37 -22.51
CA GLN A 116 -15.55 9.53 -23.35
C GLN A 116 -14.52 9.76 -24.45
N GLU A 117 -14.98 9.96 -25.69
CA GLU A 117 -14.08 10.24 -26.83
C GLU A 117 -13.27 11.52 -26.68
N GLU A 118 -13.86 12.58 -26.11
CA GLU A 118 -13.17 13.86 -25.89
C GLU A 118 -12.00 13.67 -24.90
N TYR A 119 -12.24 12.95 -23.81
CA TYR A 119 -11.20 12.57 -22.85
C TYR A 119 -10.08 11.75 -23.51
N LEU A 120 -10.42 10.70 -24.26
CA LEU A 120 -9.45 9.90 -25.01
C LEU A 120 -8.60 10.77 -25.96
N LYS A 121 -9.22 11.70 -26.69
CA LYS A 121 -8.53 12.63 -27.59
C LYS A 121 -7.56 13.55 -26.84
N ILE A 122 -7.93 14.06 -25.66
CA ILE A 122 -7.03 14.88 -24.83
C ILE A 122 -5.85 14.04 -24.30
N ILE A 123 -6.10 12.84 -23.76
CA ILE A 123 -5.03 11.99 -23.20
C ILE A 123 -4.03 11.54 -24.27
N GLN A 124 -4.50 11.19 -25.47
CA GLN A 124 -3.65 10.83 -26.61
C GLN A 124 -2.89 12.04 -27.19
N ASN A 125 -3.56 13.19 -27.37
CA ASN A 125 -2.95 14.34 -28.04
C ASN A 125 -2.03 15.15 -27.12
N SER A 126 -2.44 15.45 -25.89
CA SER A 126 -1.70 16.35 -24.99
C SER A 126 -0.71 15.62 -24.11
N PHE A 127 -1.10 14.47 -23.54
CA PHE A 127 -0.28 13.72 -22.57
C PHE A 127 0.54 12.59 -23.21
N LYS A 128 0.28 12.26 -24.48
CA LYS A 128 0.84 11.10 -25.22
C LYS A 128 0.76 9.79 -24.42
N ALA A 129 -0.31 9.63 -23.65
CA ALA A 129 -0.53 8.46 -22.81
C ALA A 129 -1.56 7.52 -23.46
N ASP A 130 -1.34 6.22 -23.31
CA ASP A 130 -2.33 5.20 -23.71
C ASP A 130 -3.46 5.13 -22.67
N ILE A 131 -4.65 4.73 -23.09
CA ILE A 131 -5.68 4.19 -22.18
C ILE A 131 -6.03 2.78 -22.63
N LYS A 132 -6.05 1.83 -21.70
CA LYS A 132 -6.37 0.43 -21.96
C LYS A 132 -7.52 -0.06 -21.10
N LEU A 133 -8.27 -0.98 -21.68
CA LEU A 133 -9.36 -1.69 -21.04
C LEU A 133 -8.91 -3.11 -20.74
N GLU A 134 -8.87 -3.46 -19.46
CA GLU A 134 -8.45 -4.77 -18.95
C GLU A 134 -9.58 -5.39 -18.13
N ASP A 135 -9.56 -6.72 -17.94
CA ASP A 135 -10.56 -7.41 -17.12
C ASP A 135 -10.05 -7.71 -15.71
N PHE A 136 -10.00 -6.69 -14.86
CA PHE A 136 -9.69 -6.83 -13.44
C PHE A 136 -10.71 -7.66 -12.67
N GLN A 137 -11.99 -7.69 -13.11
CA GLN A 137 -13.06 -8.42 -12.43
C GLN A 137 -12.97 -9.94 -12.63
N ASN A 138 -12.76 -10.41 -13.87
CA ASN A 138 -12.77 -11.85 -14.18
C ASN A 138 -11.37 -12.44 -14.44
N GLU A 139 -10.38 -11.61 -14.77
CA GLU A 139 -9.03 -12.02 -15.16
C GLU A 139 -7.94 -11.26 -14.38
N GLY A 140 -8.21 -10.81 -13.15
CA GLY A 140 -7.30 -9.91 -12.40
C GLY A 140 -5.83 -10.35 -12.37
N ALA A 141 -5.55 -11.64 -12.22
CA ALA A 141 -4.19 -12.18 -12.25
C ALA A 141 -3.53 -12.10 -13.66
N GLN A 142 -4.30 -12.34 -14.72
CA GLN A 142 -3.84 -12.28 -16.11
C GLN A 142 -3.73 -10.84 -16.61
N ALA A 143 -4.67 -9.96 -16.22
CA ALA A 143 -4.55 -8.51 -16.41
C ALA A 143 -3.27 -7.99 -15.75
N VAL A 144 -2.96 -8.44 -14.53
CA VAL A 144 -1.70 -8.13 -13.85
C VAL A 144 -0.48 -8.62 -14.64
N GLN A 145 -0.52 -9.85 -15.19
CA GLN A 145 0.56 -10.36 -16.05
C GLN A 145 0.71 -9.54 -17.35
N ARG A 146 -0.39 -9.15 -18.01
CA ARG A 146 -0.37 -8.31 -19.22
C ARG A 146 0.19 -6.92 -18.95
N ILE A 147 -0.16 -6.32 -17.81
CA ILE A 147 0.38 -5.03 -17.37
C ILE A 147 1.87 -5.15 -17.05
N ASN A 148 2.29 -6.15 -16.29
CA ASN A 148 3.71 -6.40 -16.00
C ASN A 148 4.52 -6.63 -17.29
N ALA A 149 4.01 -7.44 -18.23
CA ALA A 149 4.67 -7.69 -19.52
C ALA A 149 4.77 -6.43 -20.38
N TRP A 150 3.75 -5.57 -20.40
CA TRP A 150 3.82 -4.28 -21.10
C TRP A 150 4.80 -3.31 -20.43
N VAL A 151 4.84 -3.27 -19.09
CA VAL A 151 5.84 -2.49 -18.31
C VAL A 151 7.26 -2.98 -18.59
N GLU A 152 7.47 -4.29 -18.62
CA GLU A 152 8.74 -4.92 -18.98
C GLU A 152 9.15 -4.53 -20.42
N GLN A 153 8.22 -4.63 -21.37
CA GLN A 153 8.44 -4.20 -22.75
C GLN A 153 8.82 -2.71 -22.86
N GLN A 154 8.09 -1.80 -22.21
CA GLN A 154 8.38 -0.36 -22.26
C GLN A 154 9.69 0.02 -21.54
N THR A 155 10.17 -0.81 -20.60
CA THR A 155 11.39 -0.57 -19.82
C THR A 155 12.61 -1.32 -20.33
N ASN A 156 12.55 -2.00 -21.49
CA ASN A 156 13.61 -2.90 -21.93
C ASN A 156 13.94 -4.02 -20.89
N ASN A 157 12.95 -4.49 -20.12
CA ASN A 157 13.03 -5.46 -19.02
C ASN A 157 13.78 -4.97 -17.76
N LEU A 158 13.87 -3.65 -17.57
CA LEU A 158 14.59 -3.00 -16.46
C LEU A 158 13.67 -2.58 -15.29
N ILE A 159 12.34 -2.67 -15.43
CA ILE A 159 11.47 -3.00 -14.30
C ILE A 159 10.90 -4.36 -14.60
N ARG A 160 10.81 -5.20 -13.58
CA ARG A 160 10.05 -6.45 -13.59
C ARG A 160 9.15 -6.48 -12.38
N ASN A 161 8.05 -7.23 -12.48
CA ASN A 161 7.09 -7.39 -11.38
C ASN A 161 6.76 -6.05 -10.69
N LEU A 162 6.34 -5.06 -11.47
CA LEU A 162 5.80 -3.81 -10.92
C LEU A 162 4.62 -4.11 -10.02
N LEU A 163 3.80 -5.07 -10.45
CA LEU A 163 2.65 -5.57 -9.72
C LEU A 163 3.03 -6.88 -9.03
N SER A 164 2.71 -6.98 -7.75
CA SER A 164 2.12 -8.21 -7.23
C SER A 164 0.62 -8.18 -7.54
N ILE A 165 -0.11 -9.30 -7.47
CA ILE A 165 -1.57 -9.30 -7.67
C ILE A 165 -2.31 -8.70 -6.42
N ARG A 166 -1.55 -8.21 -5.43
CA ARG A 166 -1.99 -7.36 -4.31
C ARG A 166 -1.74 -5.87 -4.57
N ASP A 167 -0.86 -5.54 -5.52
CA ASP A 167 -0.18 -4.26 -5.63
C ASP A 167 -0.35 -3.60 -6.97
N VAL A 168 -1.29 -2.68 -7.02
CA VAL A 168 -1.65 -2.04 -8.28
C VAL A 168 -1.94 -0.57 -8.04
N ILE A 169 -1.21 0.46 -8.51
CA ILE A 169 0.07 0.74 -9.28
C ILE A 169 0.32 2.32 -9.14
N PRO A 170 1.37 3.16 -9.54
CA PRO A 170 2.57 3.09 -10.45
C PRO A 170 3.77 4.17 -10.46
N ASN A 171 5.05 3.74 -10.52
CA ASN A 171 6.05 3.91 -11.66
C ASN A 171 6.60 5.41 -12.08
N THR A 172 7.74 5.89 -12.74
CA THR A 172 8.27 6.09 -14.20
C THR A 172 9.80 6.45 -14.48
N ARG A 173 10.34 6.32 -15.74
CA ARG A 173 11.79 6.51 -16.20
C ARG A 173 12.26 7.95 -16.41
N LEU A 174 13.60 8.10 -16.44
CA LEU A 174 14.36 9.22 -17.01
C LEU A 174 15.88 8.86 -17.19
N ILE A 175 16.39 8.46 -18.36
CA ILE A 175 17.82 8.04 -18.51
C ILE A 175 18.74 9.24 -18.80
N ILE A 176 19.86 9.40 -18.08
CA ILE A 176 20.82 10.50 -18.30
C ILE A 176 22.29 10.02 -18.22
N ILE A 177 23.10 10.24 -19.26
CA ILE A 177 24.46 9.69 -19.37
C ILE A 177 25.54 10.73 -19.04
N ASN A 178 26.49 10.39 -18.17
CA ASN A 178 27.66 11.21 -17.87
C ASN A 178 28.89 10.40 -17.47
N LYS A 179 30.07 10.82 -17.92
CA LYS A 179 31.28 10.00 -17.91
C LYS A 179 32.28 10.46 -16.84
N PHE A 180 32.43 9.66 -15.80
CA PHE A 180 33.45 9.80 -14.76
C PHE A 180 34.75 9.04 -15.12
N SER A 181 35.79 9.09 -14.26
CA SER A 181 36.92 8.18 -14.39
C SER A 181 36.51 6.73 -14.08
N LYS A 182 37.26 5.77 -14.63
CA LYS A 182 37.11 4.33 -14.33
C LYS A 182 37.79 3.90 -13.02
N ASP A 183 38.60 4.77 -12.44
CA ASP A 183 39.37 4.47 -11.23
C ASP A 183 38.47 4.59 -9.99
N LEU A 184 38.16 3.45 -9.37
CA LEU A 184 37.34 3.38 -8.15
C LEU A 184 38.23 3.39 -6.91
N THR A 185 37.85 4.21 -5.92
CA THR A 185 38.50 4.28 -4.61
C THR A 185 37.54 3.77 -3.54
N ASN A 186 37.90 2.68 -2.84
CA ASN A 186 37.10 2.18 -1.72
C ASN A 186 37.32 3.06 -0.48
N ALA A 187 36.24 3.66 0.02
CA ALA A 187 36.27 4.59 1.15
C ALA A 187 35.11 4.36 2.13
N ASP A 188 35.16 5.02 3.28
CA ASP A 188 34.12 4.96 4.31
C ASP A 188 32.95 5.92 3.99
N PHE A 189 31.73 5.40 4.10
CA PHE A 189 30.48 6.17 3.97
C PHE A 189 29.73 6.16 5.29
N HIS A 190 29.41 7.34 5.81
CA HIS A 190 28.74 7.53 7.10
C HIS A 190 27.22 7.66 6.92
N GLU A 191 26.52 6.53 7.05
CA GLU A 191 25.05 6.44 6.97
C GLU A 191 24.35 7.35 8.00
N ALA A 192 23.06 7.63 7.77
CA ALA A 192 22.27 8.48 8.67
C ALA A 192 21.96 7.85 10.04
N ASN A 193 21.87 6.51 10.08
CA ASN A 193 21.77 5.70 11.30
C ASN A 193 23.07 5.67 12.14
N GLY A 194 24.15 6.34 11.70
CA GLY A 194 25.46 6.34 12.36
C GLY A 194 26.42 5.22 11.96
N LYS A 195 25.96 4.22 11.18
CA LYS A 195 26.79 3.12 10.67
C LYS A 195 27.81 3.63 9.64
N ILE A 196 28.94 2.94 9.58
CA ILE A 196 29.98 3.17 8.56
C ILE A 196 30.02 1.94 7.64
N SER A 197 29.91 2.17 6.34
CA SER A 197 30.02 1.13 5.31
C SER A 197 31.12 1.48 4.31
N LYS A 198 31.88 0.49 3.84
CA LYS A 198 32.82 0.68 2.72
C LYS A 198 32.04 0.74 1.41
N VAL A 199 32.29 1.77 0.61
CA VAL A 199 31.68 1.97 -0.72
C VAL A 199 32.74 2.29 -1.76
N ALA A 200 32.48 1.94 -3.02
CA ALA A 200 33.30 2.34 -4.15
C ALA A 200 32.95 3.78 -4.55
N LEU A 201 33.87 4.72 -4.34
CA LEU A 201 33.76 6.09 -4.83
C LEU A 201 34.34 6.19 -6.25
N MET A 202 33.53 6.68 -7.17
CA MET A 202 33.98 7.27 -8.43
C MET A 202 34.58 8.65 -8.12
N HIS A 203 35.56 9.08 -8.90
CA HIS A 203 36.14 10.42 -8.71
C HIS A 203 36.47 11.13 -10.02
N GLN A 204 36.43 12.47 -9.98
CA GLN A 204 36.70 13.34 -11.12
C GLN A 204 37.19 14.72 -10.65
N ARG A 205 38.20 15.26 -11.33
CA ARG A 205 38.68 16.63 -11.15
C ARG A 205 38.22 17.47 -12.33
N GLU A 206 37.23 18.32 -12.14
CA GLU A 206 36.72 19.21 -13.19
C GLU A 206 36.08 20.47 -12.59
N LYS A 207 35.69 21.42 -13.45
CA LYS A 207 34.95 22.62 -13.07
C LYS A 207 33.46 22.33 -13.05
N PHE A 208 32.84 22.54 -11.89
CA PHE A 208 31.40 22.37 -11.69
C PHE A 208 30.77 23.70 -11.26
N PHE A 209 29.45 23.85 -11.45
CA PHE A 209 28.74 24.92 -10.74
C PHE A 209 28.54 24.47 -9.29
N TYR A 210 29.03 25.27 -8.36
CA TYR A 210 29.09 24.97 -6.94
C TYR A 210 28.46 26.10 -6.12
N ALA A 211 27.79 25.71 -5.03
CA ALA A 211 27.37 26.62 -3.98
C ALA A 211 27.56 25.93 -2.62
N LYS A 212 27.82 26.73 -1.58
CA LYS A 212 27.84 26.29 -0.18
C LYS A 212 26.88 27.15 0.61
N ASN A 213 25.81 26.55 1.13
CA ASN A 213 24.93 27.23 2.09
C ASN A 213 25.49 26.95 3.49
N ASN A 214 26.05 27.99 4.12
CA ASN A 214 26.64 27.86 5.46
C ASN A 214 25.57 27.68 6.54
N ASP A 215 24.38 28.25 6.37
CA ASP A 215 23.30 28.29 7.37
C ASP A 215 22.59 26.93 7.49
N LEU A 216 22.46 26.22 6.37
CA LEU A 216 21.98 24.84 6.29
C LEU A 216 23.10 23.79 6.36
N HIS A 217 24.37 24.23 6.47
CA HIS A 217 25.58 23.40 6.45
C HIS A 217 25.72 22.46 5.23
N ILE A 218 25.13 22.80 4.07
CA ILE A 218 25.16 21.96 2.85
C ILE A 218 26.11 22.48 1.77
N GLN A 219 26.66 21.54 1.00
CA GLN A 219 27.37 21.77 -0.26
C GLN A 219 26.52 21.28 -1.43
N ILE A 220 26.56 22.00 -2.54
CA ILE A 220 25.74 21.72 -3.73
C ILE A 220 26.64 21.77 -4.95
N VAL A 221 26.62 20.69 -5.75
CA VAL A 221 27.38 20.53 -6.99
C VAL A 221 26.40 20.18 -8.09
N ARG A 222 26.29 21.03 -9.12
CA ARG A 222 25.59 20.69 -10.37
C ARG A 222 26.57 19.93 -11.25
N ILE A 223 26.30 18.64 -11.45
CA ILE A 223 27.09 17.76 -12.31
C ILE A 223 26.43 17.79 -13.72
N PRO A 224 26.99 18.50 -14.72
CA PRO A 224 26.37 18.59 -16.04
C PRO A 224 26.51 17.27 -16.79
N TYR A 225 25.38 16.68 -17.18
CA TYR A 225 25.34 15.54 -18.09
C TYR A 225 25.69 16.02 -19.51
N LYS A 226 26.46 15.22 -20.26
CA LYS A 226 26.95 15.66 -21.57
C LYS A 226 25.81 15.82 -22.57
N ASN A 227 25.91 16.86 -23.40
CA ASN A 227 25.01 17.17 -24.51
C ASN A 227 23.53 17.45 -24.16
N VAL A 228 23.18 17.59 -22.87
CA VAL A 228 21.93 18.29 -22.49
C VAL A 228 21.93 19.66 -23.18
N VAL A 229 20.85 19.98 -23.89
CA VAL A 229 20.82 21.13 -24.83
C VAL A 229 20.98 22.46 -24.08
N GLU A 230 22.21 22.98 -24.04
CA GLU A 230 22.53 24.30 -23.46
C GLU A 230 22.07 25.49 -24.33
N GLN A 231 21.37 25.25 -25.44
CA GLN A 231 20.84 26.32 -26.27
C GLN A 231 19.69 27.05 -25.55
N ASN A 232 19.97 28.30 -25.16
CA ASN A 232 19.05 29.29 -24.57
C ASN A 232 18.72 29.17 -23.06
N LEU A 233 19.46 28.37 -22.28
CA LEU A 233 19.33 28.35 -20.81
C LEU A 233 20.06 29.49 -20.07
N ALA A 234 20.69 30.43 -20.79
CA ALA A 234 21.47 31.53 -20.22
C ALA A 234 20.64 32.68 -19.59
N SER A 235 19.31 32.63 -19.61
CA SER A 235 18.45 33.78 -19.30
C SER A 235 17.05 33.45 -18.71
N GLN A 236 17.00 32.62 -17.67
CA GLN A 236 15.86 32.59 -16.72
C GLN A 236 16.28 31.99 -15.36
N PRO A 237 15.63 32.36 -14.24
CA PRO A 237 16.01 31.89 -12.91
C PRO A 237 15.64 30.41 -12.72
N ASP A 238 16.64 29.60 -12.40
CA ASP A 238 16.52 28.15 -12.20
C ASP A 238 15.70 27.82 -10.94
N LEU A 239 15.08 26.64 -10.87
CA LEU A 239 14.42 26.15 -9.65
C LEU A 239 15.41 26.04 -8.48
N MET A 240 16.68 25.73 -8.79
CA MET A 240 17.79 25.86 -7.84
C MET A 240 17.86 27.26 -7.20
N GLN A 241 17.55 28.33 -7.93
CA GLN A 241 17.64 29.71 -7.44
C GLN A 241 16.50 30.10 -6.48
N LYS A 242 15.38 29.34 -6.44
CA LYS A 242 14.39 29.45 -5.35
C LYS A 242 14.87 28.77 -4.06
N LEU A 243 15.42 27.55 -4.17
CA LEU A 243 16.07 26.87 -3.03
C LEU A 243 17.34 27.60 -2.54
N LEU A 244 17.99 28.35 -3.42
CA LEU A 244 19.26 29.06 -3.18
C LEU A 244 19.12 30.58 -3.36
N SER A 245 17.96 31.12 -2.94
CA SER A 245 17.58 32.53 -3.04
C SER A 245 18.54 33.54 -2.37
N HIS A 246 19.56 33.04 -1.66
CA HIS A 246 20.56 33.81 -0.90
C HIS A 246 22.01 33.36 -1.18
N GLN A 247 22.29 32.54 -2.20
CA GLN A 247 23.63 31.94 -2.40
C GLN A 247 24.20 32.13 -3.81
N ASN A 248 25.43 32.63 -3.88
CA ASN A 248 26.17 32.82 -5.13
C ASN A 248 26.68 31.49 -5.69
N ILE A 249 25.93 30.91 -6.64
CA ILE A 249 26.41 29.79 -7.45
C ILE A 249 27.60 30.27 -8.29
N ARG A 250 28.74 29.59 -8.20
CA ARG A 250 29.98 29.93 -8.92
C ARG A 250 30.58 28.71 -9.60
N THR A 251 31.28 28.91 -10.71
CA THR A 251 32.05 27.83 -11.36
C THR A 251 33.37 27.64 -10.61
N GLU A 252 33.58 26.45 -10.04
CA GLU A 252 34.74 26.13 -9.21
C GLU A 252 35.32 24.77 -9.58
N GLU A 253 36.64 24.62 -9.52
CA GLU A 253 37.32 23.36 -9.79
C GLU A 253 37.31 22.49 -8.53
N LEU A 254 36.64 21.34 -8.60
CA LEU A 254 36.46 20.43 -7.47
C LEU A 254 37.08 19.07 -7.77
N HIS A 255 37.59 18.41 -6.72
CA HIS A 255 37.75 16.95 -6.72
C HIS A 255 36.43 16.36 -6.21
N LEU A 256 35.54 16.04 -7.14
CA LEU A 256 34.27 15.41 -6.83
C LEU A 256 34.50 13.91 -6.60
N TYR A 257 34.07 13.43 -5.43
CA TYR A 257 33.95 12.01 -5.12
C TYR A 257 32.46 11.66 -4.97
N LEU A 258 31.99 10.66 -5.71
CA LEU A 258 30.58 10.25 -5.73
C LEU A 258 30.51 8.72 -5.60
N PRO A 259 29.72 8.16 -4.66
CA PRO A 259 29.55 6.71 -4.60
C PRO A 259 28.95 6.18 -5.89
N LYS A 260 29.45 5.05 -6.37
CA LYS A 260 28.76 4.22 -7.35
C LYS A 260 27.61 3.51 -6.63
N PHE A 261 26.37 3.73 -7.06
CA PHE A 261 25.19 3.14 -6.41
C PHE A 261 24.13 2.71 -7.42
N LYS A 262 23.48 1.60 -7.08
CA LYS A 262 22.24 1.15 -7.72
C LYS A 262 21.13 1.20 -6.68
N MET A 263 20.00 1.80 -7.03
CA MET A 263 18.84 1.96 -6.15
C MET A 263 17.58 1.57 -6.92
N GLU A 264 16.63 0.95 -6.24
CA GLU A 264 15.25 0.76 -6.68
C GLU A 264 14.36 1.16 -5.49
N ALA A 265 13.34 1.97 -5.73
CA ALA A 265 12.41 2.44 -4.70
C ALA A 265 10.97 2.28 -5.20
N THR A 266 10.02 2.13 -4.29
CA THR A 266 8.61 1.91 -4.62
C THR A 266 7.75 2.49 -3.49
N PHE A 267 6.94 3.49 -3.83
CA PHE A 267 6.17 4.31 -2.90
C PHE A 267 4.69 4.21 -3.24
N GLU A 268 3.88 3.61 -2.37
CA GLU A 268 2.46 3.98 -2.34
C GLU A 268 2.38 5.48 -1.98
N LEU A 269 1.61 6.25 -2.74
CA LEU A 269 1.47 7.70 -2.65
C LEU A 269 0.03 8.17 -2.37
N SER A 270 -0.96 7.28 -2.33
CA SER A 270 -2.36 7.65 -2.15
C SER A 270 -2.56 8.40 -0.82
N ASP A 271 -1.91 7.95 0.24
CA ASP A 271 -1.94 8.64 1.53
C ASP A 271 -1.19 9.99 1.47
N MET A 272 -0.05 10.08 0.78
CA MET A 272 0.67 11.34 0.59
C MET A 272 -0.12 12.34 -0.28
N LEU A 273 -0.86 11.88 -1.28
CA LEU A 273 -1.72 12.71 -2.14
C LEU A 273 -2.96 13.20 -1.38
N GLN A 274 -3.53 12.38 -0.49
CA GLN A 274 -4.58 12.80 0.45
C GLN A 274 -4.07 13.78 1.52
N GLN A 275 -2.81 13.64 1.97
CA GLN A 275 -2.13 14.65 2.82
C GLN A 275 -1.96 15.98 2.05
N LEU A 276 -1.75 15.94 0.73
CA LEU A 276 -1.76 17.10 -0.17
C LEU A 276 -3.16 17.56 -0.63
N GLU A 277 -4.18 17.35 0.21
CA GLU A 277 -5.58 17.76 0.01
C GLU A 277 -6.36 17.07 -1.13
N ILE A 278 -5.74 16.20 -1.95
CA ILE A 278 -6.46 15.41 -2.97
C ILE A 278 -7.17 14.24 -2.26
N LYS A 279 -8.38 14.47 -1.74
CA LYS A 279 -9.10 13.51 -0.88
C LYS A 279 -10.30 12.87 -1.57
N ASP A 280 -11.15 13.68 -2.18
CA ASP A 280 -12.39 13.20 -2.80
C ASP A 280 -12.09 12.24 -3.97
N ALA A 281 -10.96 12.42 -4.67
CA ALA A 281 -10.50 11.55 -5.74
C ALA A 281 -10.29 10.08 -5.32
N PHE A 282 -9.95 9.82 -4.05
CA PHE A 282 -9.73 8.47 -3.51
C PHE A 282 -10.97 7.91 -2.80
N SER A 283 -12.04 8.70 -2.69
CA SER A 283 -13.28 8.29 -2.03
C SER A 283 -14.28 7.71 -3.03
N SER A 284 -14.58 6.42 -2.93
CA SER A 284 -15.61 5.74 -3.73
C SER A 284 -17.02 6.35 -3.59
N GLN A 285 -17.26 7.18 -2.57
CA GLN A 285 -18.51 7.92 -2.39
C GLN A 285 -18.48 9.31 -3.04
N LYS A 286 -17.35 10.04 -2.96
CA LYS A 286 -17.25 11.45 -3.38
C LYS A 286 -16.59 11.67 -4.73
N ALA A 287 -15.76 10.74 -5.20
CA ALA A 287 -15.00 10.89 -6.42
C ALA A 287 -15.94 11.15 -7.61
N ASN A 288 -15.67 12.24 -8.32
CA ASN A 288 -16.43 12.63 -9.49
C ASN A 288 -15.51 12.69 -10.72
N PHE A 289 -15.24 11.53 -11.30
CA PHE A 289 -14.56 11.38 -12.60
C PHE A 289 -15.54 11.20 -13.76
N ALA A 290 -16.69 11.88 -13.72
CA ALA A 290 -17.71 11.85 -14.78
C ALA A 290 -17.24 12.49 -16.12
N GLY A 291 -15.99 12.97 -16.21
CA GLY A 291 -15.33 13.30 -17.47
C GLY A 291 -14.57 12.15 -18.12
N ILE A 292 -14.44 10.99 -17.46
CA ILE A 292 -13.74 9.81 -17.99
C ILE A 292 -14.71 8.85 -18.67
N ILE A 293 -15.88 8.62 -18.08
CA ILE A 293 -16.89 7.62 -18.52
C ILE A 293 -18.14 8.27 -19.11
N SER A 294 -18.81 7.58 -20.05
CA SER A 294 -20.08 8.03 -20.61
C SER A 294 -21.21 7.98 -19.57
N GLU A 295 -22.19 8.90 -19.69
CA GLU A 295 -23.28 9.05 -18.71
C GLU A 295 -24.12 7.78 -18.51
N LYS A 296 -24.10 6.85 -19.48
CA LYS A 296 -24.77 5.54 -19.38
C LYS A 296 -24.24 4.67 -18.24
N ASN A 297 -23.03 4.97 -17.72
CA ASN A 297 -22.39 4.27 -16.62
C ASN A 297 -22.45 5.06 -15.29
N ASN A 298 -23.20 6.17 -15.20
CA ASN A 298 -23.22 7.08 -14.02
C ASN A 298 -23.70 6.46 -12.70
N GLN A 299 -24.19 5.22 -12.69
CA GLN A 299 -24.48 4.48 -11.45
C GLN A 299 -23.19 4.04 -10.73
N ASN A 300 -22.09 3.86 -11.47
CA ASN A 300 -20.83 3.31 -10.97
C ASN A 300 -19.75 4.40 -10.94
N ARG A 301 -19.56 5.04 -9.78
CA ARG A 301 -18.57 6.12 -9.61
C ARG A 301 -17.15 5.56 -9.61
N LEU A 302 -16.37 5.95 -10.61
CA LEU A 302 -14.91 5.78 -10.60
C LEU A 302 -14.27 6.58 -9.46
N TYR A 303 -13.25 5.99 -8.84
CA TYR A 303 -12.35 6.63 -7.88
C TYR A 303 -10.93 6.07 -8.07
N ILE A 304 -9.90 6.82 -7.65
CA ILE A 304 -8.52 6.34 -7.63
C ILE A 304 -8.35 5.39 -6.45
N SER A 305 -7.95 4.15 -6.71
CA SER A 305 -7.77 3.15 -5.64
C SER A 305 -6.34 3.07 -5.09
N LYS A 306 -5.32 3.38 -5.90
CA LYS A 306 -3.90 3.34 -5.49
C LYS A 306 -2.99 4.16 -6.42
N VAL A 307 -1.84 4.60 -5.91
CA VAL A 307 -0.76 5.29 -6.64
C VAL A 307 0.64 4.85 -6.15
N ILE A 308 1.15 3.71 -6.62
CA ILE A 308 2.47 3.11 -6.28
C ILE A 308 3.67 3.61 -7.15
N HIS A 309 4.14 4.85 -6.99
CA HIS A 309 5.33 5.39 -7.68
C HIS A 309 6.61 4.54 -7.47
N LYS A 310 7.05 3.84 -8.51
CA LYS A 310 8.20 2.93 -8.55
C LYS A 310 9.30 3.54 -9.39
N THR A 311 10.55 3.45 -8.94
CA THR A 311 11.71 4.10 -9.54
C THR A 311 12.97 3.27 -9.37
N PHE A 312 13.99 3.56 -10.16
CA PHE A 312 15.30 2.90 -10.17
C PHE A 312 16.36 3.88 -10.68
N ILE A 313 17.60 3.73 -10.23
CA ILE A 313 18.75 4.41 -10.83
C ILE A 313 20.02 3.57 -10.66
N ASP A 314 20.84 3.48 -11.71
CA ASP A 314 22.21 2.92 -11.67
C ASP A 314 23.21 4.04 -11.99
N VAL A 315 23.88 4.57 -10.97
CA VAL A 315 24.90 5.61 -11.08
C VAL A 315 26.28 4.96 -11.11
N ASN A 316 26.94 5.00 -12.26
CA ASN A 316 28.23 4.37 -12.52
C ASN A 316 29.15 5.25 -13.39
N GLU A 317 30.34 4.74 -13.70
CA GLU A 317 31.43 5.49 -14.32
C GLU A 317 31.12 5.91 -15.77
N GLN A 318 30.12 5.28 -16.40
CA GLN A 318 29.66 5.62 -17.75
C GLN A 318 28.41 6.52 -17.75
N GLY A 319 27.60 6.54 -16.68
CA GLY A 319 26.38 7.35 -16.59
C GLY A 319 25.41 6.98 -15.47
N SER A 320 24.23 7.61 -15.50
CA SER A 320 23.14 7.45 -14.53
C SER A 320 21.88 6.90 -15.19
N GLU A 321 21.70 5.59 -15.17
CA GLU A 321 20.56 4.91 -15.81
C GLU A 321 19.29 4.98 -14.91
N ALA A 322 18.51 6.07 -15.00
CA ALA A 322 17.34 6.33 -14.13
C ALA A 322 15.95 6.05 -14.79
N ALA A 323 14.94 5.62 -14.00
CA ALA A 323 14.15 4.48 -14.50
C ALA A 323 12.76 4.09 -13.89
N ALA A 324 11.69 3.94 -14.73
CA ALA A 324 10.39 3.21 -14.54
C ALA A 324 9.25 3.36 -15.66
N VAL A 325 7.95 2.96 -15.51
CA VAL A 325 6.74 3.24 -16.41
C VAL A 325 5.61 4.07 -15.70
N LEU A 326 4.34 4.35 -16.11
CA LEU A 326 3.29 4.95 -15.21
C LEU A 326 1.80 4.68 -15.54
N LEU A 327 0.89 4.62 -14.54
CA LEU A 327 -0.22 3.63 -14.58
C LEU A 327 -1.32 3.64 -13.45
N HIS A 328 -1.94 4.76 -13.03
CA HIS A 328 -2.81 4.76 -11.80
C HIS A 328 -4.09 3.91 -11.99
N GLN A 329 -4.66 3.40 -10.89
CA GLN A 329 -5.81 2.48 -10.95
C GLN A 329 -7.14 3.14 -10.60
N LEU A 330 -8.16 2.80 -11.39
CA LEU A 330 -9.54 3.20 -11.20
C LEU A 330 -10.40 1.94 -11.02
N TRP A 331 -11.07 1.80 -9.87
CA TRP A 331 -11.79 0.58 -9.49
C TRP A 331 -13.30 0.80 -9.37
N GLU A 332 -14.04 -0.29 -9.52
CA GLU A 332 -15.42 -0.41 -9.03
C GLU A 332 -15.43 -1.15 -7.67
N LYS A 333 -16.56 -1.14 -6.96
CA LYS A 333 -16.69 -1.78 -5.64
C LYS A 333 -16.91 -3.30 -5.77
N THR A 334 -15.88 -4.05 -6.17
CA THR A 334 -15.79 -5.54 -6.08
C THR A 334 -14.32 -5.97 -6.11
N GLY A 335 -13.90 -7.01 -5.38
CA GLY A 335 -12.50 -7.48 -5.43
C GLY A 335 -12.06 -8.55 -4.42
N ILE A 336 -10.95 -9.23 -4.75
CA ILE A 336 -10.23 -10.22 -3.93
C ILE A 336 -8.71 -9.99 -4.10
N PRO A 337 -7.93 -9.65 -3.04
CA PRO A 337 -6.47 -9.49 -3.12
C PRO A 337 -5.70 -10.81 -2.92
N GLU A 338 -4.49 -10.93 -3.52
CA GLU A 338 -3.69 -12.17 -3.53
C GLU A 338 -2.82 -12.43 -2.27
N GLU A 339 -3.37 -12.19 -1.09
CA GLU A 339 -2.71 -12.60 0.18
C GLU A 339 -2.90 -14.10 0.48
N GLY A 340 -2.25 -14.61 1.55
CA GLY A 340 -2.45 -15.99 2.06
C GLY A 340 -3.83 -16.24 2.69
N ILE A 341 -4.84 -15.50 2.25
CA ILE A 341 -6.21 -15.41 2.77
C ILE A 341 -7.11 -15.31 1.54
N LEU A 342 -8.20 -16.07 1.49
CA LEU A 342 -9.18 -16.01 0.40
C LEU A 342 -10.03 -14.74 0.50
N GLY A 343 -9.42 -13.61 0.14
CA GLY A 343 -10.03 -12.30 0.00
C GLY A 343 -10.46 -11.62 1.31
N ARG A 344 -11.12 -10.46 1.13
CA ARG A 344 -12.09 -9.95 2.10
C ARG A 344 -13.47 -10.60 1.92
N THR A 345 -13.74 -11.15 0.73
CA THR A 345 -15.01 -11.77 0.36
C THR A 345 -15.32 -12.98 1.22
N ILE A 346 -16.46 -12.95 1.91
CA ILE A 346 -16.89 -14.05 2.78
C ILE A 346 -17.45 -15.18 1.90
N ILE A 347 -17.02 -16.42 2.13
CA ILE A 347 -17.42 -17.58 1.33
C ILE A 347 -18.66 -18.25 1.95
N TRP A 348 -19.81 -18.04 1.32
CA TRP A 348 -21.11 -18.61 1.73
C TRP A 348 -21.37 -19.91 0.97
N THR A 349 -21.14 -21.05 1.62
CA THR A 349 -21.37 -22.39 1.08
C THR A 349 -21.92 -23.29 2.17
N ARG A 350 -22.66 -24.34 1.81
CA ARG A 350 -23.16 -25.35 2.77
C ARG A 350 -22.03 -25.86 3.69
N GLN A 351 -20.86 -26.16 3.13
CA GLN A 351 -19.71 -26.61 3.93
C GLN A 351 -19.13 -25.53 4.86
N SER A 352 -19.04 -24.26 4.44
CA SER A 352 -18.52 -23.19 5.29
C SER A 352 -19.39 -22.94 6.52
N LEU A 353 -20.69 -23.17 6.39
CA LEU A 353 -21.66 -23.11 7.48
C LEU A 353 -21.58 -24.35 8.38
N LEU A 354 -21.45 -25.54 7.80
CA LEU A 354 -21.37 -26.81 8.55
C LEU A 354 -20.12 -26.85 9.45
N ASN A 355 -18.98 -26.36 8.97
CA ASN A 355 -17.73 -26.27 9.76
C ASN A 355 -17.89 -25.41 11.03
N ARG A 356 -18.68 -24.32 10.96
CA ARG A 356 -18.89 -23.36 12.06
C ARG A 356 -19.89 -23.82 13.12
N GLN A 357 -20.75 -24.79 12.81
CA GLN A 357 -21.88 -25.20 13.67
C GLN A 357 -21.71 -26.58 14.33
N THR A 358 -20.49 -27.13 14.36
CA THR A 358 -20.26 -28.44 14.96
C THR A 358 -20.47 -28.41 16.49
N PRO A 359 -21.13 -29.42 17.09
CA PRO A 359 -21.32 -29.46 18.53
C PRO A 359 -20.01 -29.42 19.33
N ALA A 360 -18.93 -30.00 18.81
CA ALA A 360 -17.62 -29.97 19.48
C ALA A 360 -17.02 -28.54 19.55
N LEU A 361 -17.14 -27.77 18.47
CA LEU A 361 -16.68 -26.37 18.44
C LEU A 361 -17.53 -25.49 19.35
N HIS A 362 -18.86 -25.62 19.29
CA HIS A 362 -19.78 -24.93 20.21
C HIS A 362 -19.49 -25.28 21.67
N THR A 363 -19.33 -26.56 22.01
CA THR A 363 -18.96 -27.01 23.37
C THR A 363 -17.66 -26.35 23.87
N ALA A 364 -16.64 -26.27 23.02
CA ALA A 364 -15.36 -25.68 23.38
C ALA A 364 -15.47 -24.17 23.65
N PHE A 365 -16.14 -23.42 22.77
CA PHE A 365 -16.40 -21.99 23.00
C PHE A 365 -17.29 -21.76 24.22
N ALA A 366 -18.34 -22.56 24.41
CA ALA A 366 -19.26 -22.44 25.55
C ALA A 366 -18.56 -22.68 26.89
N ALA A 367 -17.66 -23.67 26.96
CA ALA A 367 -16.85 -23.94 28.15
C ALA A 367 -15.83 -22.81 28.45
N MET A 368 -15.32 -22.11 27.44
CA MET A 368 -14.41 -20.96 27.63
C MET A 368 -15.16 -19.66 27.96
N LEU A 369 -16.36 -19.46 27.43
CA LEU A 369 -17.15 -18.23 27.59
C LEU A 369 -18.18 -18.31 28.75
N GLY A 370 -18.41 -19.50 29.31
CA GLY A 370 -19.33 -19.70 30.44
C GLY A 370 -20.81 -19.70 30.08
N THR A 371 -21.17 -19.83 28.79
CA THR A 371 -22.55 -19.80 28.30
C THR A 371 -22.75 -20.65 27.05
N GLU A 372 -23.89 -21.36 26.96
CA GLU A 372 -24.32 -22.08 25.75
C GLU A 372 -25.06 -21.18 24.74
N ASN A 373 -25.36 -19.94 25.13
CA ASN A 373 -26.04 -18.94 24.34
C ASN A 373 -24.98 -18.11 23.60
N LEU A 374 -24.68 -18.54 22.36
CA LEU A 374 -23.60 -18.02 21.55
C LEU A 374 -24.09 -17.71 20.13
N LEU A 375 -23.52 -16.66 19.55
CA LEU A 375 -23.53 -16.38 18.12
C LEU A 375 -22.15 -16.67 17.53
N VAL A 376 -22.09 -17.16 16.28
CA VAL A 376 -20.86 -17.40 15.53
C VAL A 376 -20.68 -16.37 14.42
N ASN A 377 -19.46 -15.83 14.31
CA ASN A 377 -19.06 -14.89 13.26
C ASN A 377 -18.78 -15.59 11.92
N GLN A 378 -18.90 -14.82 10.83
CA GLN A 378 -18.70 -15.25 9.44
C GLN A 378 -17.45 -14.64 8.81
N ASP A 379 -16.28 -15.02 9.33
CA ASP A 379 -14.99 -14.61 8.77
C ASP A 379 -14.59 -15.41 7.51
N ARG A 380 -13.52 -14.94 6.88
CA ARG A 380 -12.80 -15.49 5.71
C ARG A 380 -12.05 -16.81 5.98
N TYR A 381 -11.53 -17.36 4.89
CA TYR A 381 -10.65 -18.53 4.87
C TYR A 381 -9.18 -18.12 4.72
N VAL A 382 -8.28 -18.94 5.25
CA VAL A 382 -6.83 -18.76 5.19
C VAL A 382 -6.22 -19.91 4.38
N MET A 383 -5.39 -19.58 3.39
CA MET A 383 -4.74 -20.53 2.50
C MET A 383 -3.25 -20.20 2.36
N PHE A 384 -2.39 -21.07 2.87
CA PHE A 384 -0.96 -21.01 2.59
C PHE A 384 -0.62 -21.97 1.45
N ARG A 385 0.03 -21.44 0.42
CA ARG A 385 0.53 -22.21 -0.73
C ARG A 385 1.77 -23.04 -0.35
N PRO A 386 2.02 -24.18 -1.03
CA PRO A 386 3.28 -24.91 -0.94
C PRO A 386 4.49 -24.04 -1.29
N THR A 387 5.64 -24.32 -0.67
CA THR A 387 6.84 -23.48 -0.81
C THR A 387 8.13 -24.27 -1.06
N ARG A 388 8.19 -25.59 -0.83
CA ARG A 388 9.44 -26.36 -0.91
C ARG A 388 10.12 -26.28 -2.28
N GLU A 389 9.34 -26.27 -3.35
CA GLU A 389 9.83 -26.09 -4.73
C GLU A 389 9.93 -24.62 -5.17
N HIS A 390 9.37 -23.70 -4.37
CA HIS A 390 9.36 -22.27 -4.63
C HIS A 390 9.60 -21.46 -3.33
N PRO A 391 10.80 -21.50 -2.71
CA PRO A 391 11.00 -20.91 -1.38
C PRO A 391 10.71 -19.40 -1.32
N ALA A 392 10.95 -18.68 -2.42
CA ALA A 392 10.61 -17.26 -2.58
C ALA A 392 9.09 -16.97 -2.58
N ARG A 393 8.23 -18.00 -2.59
CA ARG A 393 6.77 -17.88 -2.43
C ARG A 393 6.31 -18.07 -0.98
N SER A 394 7.20 -18.37 -0.04
CA SER A 394 6.84 -18.50 1.38
C SER A 394 6.22 -17.24 1.95
N THR A 395 5.25 -17.41 2.84
CA THR A 395 4.85 -16.34 3.74
C THR A 395 5.98 -16.04 4.71
N THR A 396 6.09 -14.77 5.11
CA THR A 396 6.98 -14.35 6.21
C THR A 396 6.48 -14.95 7.52
N THR A 397 7.41 -15.34 8.41
CA THR A 397 7.06 -15.63 9.81
C THR A 397 6.76 -14.31 10.50
N ASN A 398 5.65 -14.21 11.24
CA ASN A 398 5.29 -13.00 11.96
C ASN A 398 4.64 -13.26 13.32
N LEU A 399 4.64 -12.21 14.15
CA LEU A 399 3.84 -12.08 15.37
C LEU A 399 3.07 -10.77 15.32
N HIS A 400 1.87 -10.76 15.90
CA HIS A 400 0.99 -9.60 15.99
C HIS A 400 0.02 -9.68 17.18
N LEU A 401 -0.66 -8.56 17.41
CA LEU A 401 -1.92 -8.45 18.13
C LEU A 401 -2.98 -7.87 17.18
N ASP A 402 -4.19 -8.42 17.20
CA ASP A 402 -5.38 -7.83 16.55
C ASP A 402 -5.97 -6.64 17.36
N MET A 403 -5.14 -6.01 18.19
CA MET A 403 -5.53 -4.88 19.03
C MET A 403 -4.35 -3.98 19.37
N ASN A 404 -4.65 -2.73 19.75
CA ASN A 404 -3.66 -1.84 20.35
C ASN A 404 -3.48 -2.18 21.86
N PRO A 405 -2.32 -2.66 22.31
CA PRO A 405 -2.11 -3.06 23.70
C PRO A 405 -2.09 -1.85 24.64
N TRP A 406 -1.62 -0.68 24.16
CA TRP A 406 -1.61 0.55 24.95
C TRP A 406 -3.01 1.13 25.08
N ALA A 407 -3.76 1.25 23.98
CA ALA A 407 -5.15 1.73 24.07
C ALA A 407 -6.02 0.79 24.93
N HIS A 408 -5.81 -0.53 24.87
CA HIS A 408 -6.52 -1.51 25.71
C HIS A 408 -6.24 -1.35 27.23
N ILE A 409 -5.13 -0.72 27.64
CA ILE A 409 -4.86 -0.39 29.06
C ILE A 409 -5.04 1.09 29.42
N GLU A 410 -5.30 1.96 28.44
CA GLU A 410 -5.50 3.39 28.67
C GLU A 410 -6.99 3.77 28.82
N TYR A 411 -7.92 2.93 28.37
CA TYR A 411 -9.34 3.04 28.70
C TYR A 411 -9.66 2.26 29.97
N GLU A 412 -10.44 2.86 30.88
CA GLU A 412 -10.90 2.21 32.12
C GLU A 412 -12.01 1.16 31.87
N ASP A 413 -12.61 1.17 30.67
CA ASP A 413 -13.65 0.25 30.23
C ASP A 413 -13.55 -0.10 28.72
N ASN A 414 -14.48 -0.93 28.24
CA ASN A 414 -14.56 -1.34 26.84
C ASN A 414 -15.40 -0.39 25.96
N SER A 415 -15.72 0.84 26.42
CA SER A 415 -16.70 1.73 25.77
C SER A 415 -16.42 1.96 24.28
N ARG A 416 -15.16 2.14 23.90
CA ARG A 416 -14.72 2.27 22.50
C ARG A 416 -15.03 1.03 21.66
N GLN A 417 -14.72 -0.17 22.15
CA GLN A 417 -14.98 -1.42 21.42
C GLN A 417 -16.48 -1.70 21.34
N LEU A 418 -17.25 -1.35 22.38
CA LEU A 418 -18.72 -1.40 22.36
C LEU A 418 -19.30 -0.40 21.34
N GLU A 419 -18.73 0.80 21.23
CA GLU A 419 -19.13 1.81 20.23
C GLU A 419 -18.83 1.35 18.79
N ILE A 420 -17.67 0.71 18.56
CA ILE A 420 -17.32 0.15 17.24
C ILE A 420 -18.27 -0.99 16.88
N LEU A 421 -18.41 -1.98 17.77
CA LEU A 421 -19.20 -3.19 17.52
C LEU A 421 -20.70 -2.92 17.40
N SER A 422 -21.27 -1.94 18.12
CA SER A 422 -22.69 -1.59 18.04
C SER A 422 -23.08 -0.85 16.75
N LYS A 423 -22.11 -0.25 16.04
CA LYS A 423 -22.33 0.49 14.78
C LYS A 423 -22.29 -0.38 13.51
N LEU A 424 -21.96 -1.67 13.62
CA LEU A 424 -21.83 -2.56 12.46
C LEU A 424 -23.15 -2.66 11.67
N GLY A 425 -23.07 -2.40 10.36
CA GLY A 425 -24.22 -2.43 9.44
C GLY A 425 -24.41 -3.79 8.78
N TYR A 426 -23.32 -4.51 8.55
CA TYR A 426 -23.21 -5.74 7.74
C TYR A 426 -23.54 -5.56 6.24
N ASP A 427 -23.66 -4.30 5.78
CA ASP A 427 -23.77 -3.89 4.38
C ASP A 427 -22.44 -4.09 3.60
N SER A 428 -21.35 -4.38 4.31
CA SER A 428 -20.06 -4.74 3.74
C SER A 428 -19.56 -6.07 4.29
N ASP A 429 -18.50 -6.62 3.69
CA ASP A 429 -17.78 -7.77 4.25
C ASP A 429 -16.78 -7.32 5.35
N ASP A 430 -16.38 -6.04 5.36
CA ASP A 430 -15.52 -5.44 6.38
C ASP A 430 -16.18 -5.41 7.78
N ASP A 431 -17.52 -5.29 7.84
CA ASP A 431 -18.27 -5.38 9.09
C ASP A 431 -18.04 -6.71 9.83
N TRP A 432 -17.97 -7.81 9.08
CA TRP A 432 -17.77 -9.16 9.62
C TRP A 432 -16.33 -9.38 10.06
N ILE A 433 -15.37 -8.84 9.31
CA ILE A 433 -13.94 -8.80 9.68
C ILE A 433 -13.77 -7.96 10.95
N THR A 434 -14.53 -6.88 11.11
CA THR A 434 -14.52 -6.03 12.31
C THR A 434 -15.11 -6.77 13.52
N GLU A 435 -16.26 -7.43 13.39
CA GLU A 435 -16.82 -8.30 14.45
C GLU A 435 -15.84 -9.41 14.89
N ASN A 436 -15.08 -9.96 13.93
CA ASN A 436 -14.06 -10.98 14.19
C ASN A 436 -12.83 -10.42 14.90
N ASN A 437 -12.26 -9.32 14.42
CA ASN A 437 -10.97 -8.83 14.91
C ASN A 437 -11.12 -8.02 16.21
N GLU A 438 -12.18 -7.21 16.38
CA GLU A 438 -12.32 -6.32 17.54
C GLU A 438 -12.45 -7.08 18.88
N PRO A 439 -11.60 -6.78 19.88
CA PRO A 439 -11.66 -7.39 21.20
C PRO A 439 -12.69 -6.67 22.09
N GLY A 440 -13.97 -6.82 21.76
CA GLY A 440 -15.06 -6.48 22.68
C GLY A 440 -15.29 -7.61 23.69
N CYS A 441 -15.26 -7.32 24.98
CA CYS A 441 -15.84 -8.15 26.03
C CYS A 441 -16.97 -7.40 26.75
N ALA A 442 -17.85 -8.12 27.43
CA ALA A 442 -18.98 -7.52 28.14
C ALA A 442 -18.50 -6.77 29.39
N ARG A 443 -17.47 -7.28 30.06
CA ARG A 443 -16.81 -6.69 31.23
C ARG A 443 -15.29 -6.79 31.11
N VAL A 444 -14.59 -5.78 31.62
CA VAL A 444 -13.12 -5.74 31.64
C VAL A 444 -12.55 -7.00 32.28
N GLY A 445 -11.67 -7.69 31.56
CA GLY A 445 -10.94 -8.88 32.04
C GLY A 445 -11.40 -10.22 31.47
N GLU A 446 -12.61 -10.33 30.92
CA GLU A 446 -13.15 -11.57 30.33
C GLU A 446 -12.31 -12.11 29.14
N LEU A 447 -12.53 -13.37 28.75
CA LEU A 447 -11.81 -14.02 27.64
C LEU A 447 -12.32 -13.59 26.27
N HIS A 448 -11.41 -13.20 25.37
CA HIS A 448 -11.72 -12.89 23.97
C HIS A 448 -11.35 -14.10 23.10
N VAL A 449 -12.24 -15.10 22.99
CA VAL A 449 -11.90 -16.34 22.29
C VAL A 449 -12.04 -16.18 20.78
N GLN A 450 -10.95 -16.40 20.06
CA GLN A 450 -10.93 -16.59 18.60
C GLN A 450 -10.33 -17.97 18.29
N GLY A 451 -10.56 -18.48 17.09
CA GLY A 451 -10.09 -19.79 16.69
C GLY A 451 -9.87 -19.96 15.20
N VAL A 452 -9.17 -21.03 14.84
CA VAL A 452 -9.07 -21.54 13.46
C VAL A 452 -9.45 -23.01 13.43
N VAL A 453 -10.44 -23.36 12.61
CA VAL A 453 -10.74 -24.75 12.25
C VAL A 453 -9.79 -25.12 11.11
N ASN A 454 -8.93 -26.11 11.34
CA ASN A 454 -7.94 -26.56 10.37
C ASN A 454 -8.58 -27.61 9.43
N LEU A 455 -8.44 -27.41 8.11
CA LEU A 455 -9.20 -28.14 7.09
C LEU A 455 -8.37 -29.18 6.31
N ALA A 456 -7.04 -29.08 6.43
CA ALA A 456 -6.07 -30.06 5.96
C ALA A 456 -5.10 -30.36 7.12
N ASP A 457 -4.33 -31.43 7.05
CA ASP A 457 -3.26 -31.65 8.02
C ASP A 457 -2.24 -30.50 7.96
N ASN A 458 -1.74 -30.12 9.14
CA ASN A 458 -0.77 -29.05 9.30
C ASN A 458 0.40 -29.56 10.15
N LEU A 459 1.39 -30.11 9.47
CA LEU A 459 2.62 -30.69 10.02
C LEU A 459 3.62 -29.60 10.41
N GLU A 460 4.74 -30.00 11.01
CA GLU A 460 5.76 -29.08 11.54
C GLU A 460 6.47 -28.29 10.42
N GLU A 461 6.65 -28.90 9.25
CA GLU A 461 7.22 -28.28 8.05
C GLU A 461 6.24 -27.41 7.25
N ASP A 462 4.92 -27.52 7.49
CA ASP A 462 3.89 -26.81 6.72
C ASP A 462 3.77 -25.33 7.13
N GLY A 463 4.61 -24.86 8.06
CA GLY A 463 4.33 -23.64 8.81
C GLY A 463 3.01 -23.82 9.56
N GLY A 464 2.38 -22.73 10.01
CA GLY A 464 1.15 -22.89 10.78
C GLY A 464 0.85 -21.74 11.72
N PHE A 465 -0.11 -21.98 12.60
CA PHE A 465 -0.42 -21.06 13.70
C PHE A 465 0.69 -21.12 14.75
N TRP A 466 1.04 -19.97 15.30
CA TRP A 466 2.18 -19.78 16.21
C TRP A 466 1.78 -18.72 17.24
N LEU A 467 2.12 -18.91 18.52
CA LEU A 467 1.74 -18.00 19.60
C LEU A 467 2.77 -17.92 20.73
N VAL A 468 2.75 -16.83 21.52
CA VAL A 468 3.53 -16.69 22.76
C VAL A 468 2.70 -17.23 23.94
N PRO A 469 3.00 -18.42 24.50
CA PRO A 469 2.10 -19.09 25.45
C PRO A 469 1.88 -18.26 26.72
N GLY A 470 0.60 -18.04 27.06
CA GLY A 470 0.21 -17.31 28.28
C GLY A 470 0.37 -15.78 28.23
N PHE A 471 0.75 -15.19 27.08
CA PHE A 471 1.03 -13.75 26.98
C PHE A 471 -0.14 -12.85 27.43
N HIS A 472 -1.39 -13.26 27.25
CA HIS A 472 -2.57 -12.53 27.73
C HIS A 472 -2.52 -12.17 29.23
N LYS A 473 -1.81 -12.95 30.06
CA LYS A 473 -1.62 -12.68 31.50
C LYS A 473 -0.65 -11.52 31.77
N TYR A 474 0.22 -11.23 30.80
CA TYR A 474 1.29 -10.24 30.90
C TYR A 474 1.03 -9.00 30.03
N LEU A 475 0.06 -9.06 29.09
CA LEU A 475 -0.31 -7.97 28.17
C LEU A 475 -0.31 -6.59 28.84
N ALA A 476 -0.99 -6.46 29.98
CA ALA A 476 -1.14 -5.17 30.65
C ALA A 476 0.18 -4.64 31.24
N GLN A 477 0.95 -5.51 31.90
CA GLN A 477 2.26 -5.15 32.45
C GLN A 477 3.26 -4.83 31.33
N TRP A 478 3.30 -5.68 30.30
CA TRP A 478 4.16 -5.50 29.11
C TRP A 478 3.86 -4.18 28.38
N ALA A 479 2.59 -3.81 28.22
CA ALA A 479 2.20 -2.54 27.61
C ALA A 479 2.58 -1.34 28.50
N ALA A 480 2.45 -1.47 29.82
CA ALA A 480 2.87 -0.44 30.77
C ALA A 480 4.40 -0.23 30.80
N ASP A 481 5.17 -1.33 30.70
CA ASP A 481 6.64 -1.36 30.66
C ASP A 481 7.24 -1.03 29.27
N ARG A 482 6.38 -0.76 28.27
CA ARG A 482 6.75 -0.45 26.88
C ARG A 482 5.98 0.76 26.33
N LYS A 483 5.68 1.76 27.17
CA LYS A 483 4.97 2.99 26.75
C LYS A 483 5.73 3.81 25.70
N ASP A 484 7.05 3.68 25.63
CA ASP A 484 7.90 4.20 24.57
C ASP A 484 7.49 3.66 23.19
N LEU A 485 7.27 2.33 23.09
CA LEU A 485 6.89 1.65 21.85
C LEU A 485 5.50 2.06 21.33
N SER A 486 4.62 2.63 22.17
CA SER A 486 3.32 3.16 21.74
C SER A 486 3.45 4.28 20.68
N ASN A 487 4.58 4.99 20.66
CA ASN A 487 4.88 6.01 19.65
C ASN A 487 5.46 5.41 18.36
N ILE A 488 6.01 4.19 18.41
CA ILE A 488 6.60 3.48 17.26
C ILE A 488 5.50 2.74 16.49
N TYR A 489 4.66 1.99 17.18
CA TYR A 489 3.55 1.24 16.56
C TYR A 489 2.26 2.05 16.40
N GLY A 490 2.21 3.27 16.96
CA GLY A 490 1.10 4.20 16.84
C GLY A 490 -0.06 3.91 17.80
N ARG A 491 -0.31 4.85 18.71
CA ARG A 491 -1.36 4.82 19.76
C ARG A 491 -2.80 4.56 19.27
N PHE A 492 -3.05 4.72 17.96
CA PHE A 492 -4.37 4.53 17.36
C PHE A 492 -4.48 3.30 16.43
N SER A 493 -3.37 2.60 16.11
CA SER A 493 -3.43 1.44 15.22
C SER A 493 -4.22 0.29 15.85
N GLN A 494 -5.26 -0.20 15.19
CA GLN A 494 -6.07 -1.34 15.67
C GLN A 494 -5.35 -2.69 15.53
N PHE A 495 -4.22 -2.75 14.82
CA PHE A 495 -3.43 -3.95 14.62
C PHE A 495 -1.94 -3.63 14.84
N ILE A 496 -1.22 -4.49 15.56
CA ILE A 496 0.18 -4.26 15.93
C ILE A 496 1.01 -5.46 15.47
N MET A 497 1.79 -5.29 14.40
CA MET A 497 2.81 -6.26 14.01
C MET A 497 3.99 -6.13 14.98
N ILE A 498 4.39 -7.22 15.63
CA ILE A 498 5.55 -7.25 16.52
C ILE A 498 6.81 -7.30 15.66
N ASP A 499 7.64 -6.27 15.73
CA ASP A 499 8.93 -6.26 15.06
C ASP A 499 9.93 -7.15 15.82
N ARG A 500 10.57 -8.07 15.09
CA ARG A 500 11.55 -9.01 15.65
C ARG A 500 12.86 -8.34 16.02
N ASP A 501 13.26 -7.29 15.31
CA ASP A 501 14.53 -6.62 15.57
C ASP A 501 14.44 -5.70 16.80
N HIS A 502 13.22 -5.27 17.16
CA HIS A 502 12.92 -4.51 18.37
C HIS A 502 12.54 -5.38 19.58
N ILE A 503 11.89 -6.53 19.38
CA ILE A 503 11.38 -7.40 20.48
C ILE A 503 11.64 -8.90 20.18
N PRO A 504 12.90 -9.33 20.06
CA PRO A 504 13.25 -10.70 19.68
C PRO A 504 12.79 -11.73 20.73
N GLU A 505 12.71 -11.37 22.01
CA GLU A 505 12.34 -12.27 23.11
C GLU A 505 10.94 -12.88 22.93
N LEU A 506 10.03 -12.17 22.24
CA LEU A 506 8.70 -12.67 21.91
C LEU A 506 8.72 -13.71 20.79
N TYR A 507 9.62 -13.57 19.82
CA TYR A 507 9.79 -14.56 18.75
C TYR A 507 10.48 -15.82 19.25
N ASP A 508 11.40 -15.69 20.21
CA ASP A 508 12.14 -16.81 20.78
C ASP A 508 11.31 -17.58 21.86
N ALA A 509 10.36 -16.90 22.52
CA ALA A 509 9.40 -17.53 23.44
C ALA A 509 8.17 -18.16 22.76
N ALA A 510 7.99 -17.98 21.45
CA ALA A 510 6.80 -18.43 20.74
C ALA A 510 6.86 -19.90 20.28
N CYS A 511 5.70 -20.55 20.31
CA CYS A 511 5.52 -21.95 20.01
C CYS A 511 4.66 -22.15 18.75
N HIS A 512 5.11 -23.05 17.87
CA HIS A 512 4.33 -23.52 16.73
C HIS A 512 3.30 -24.57 17.15
N ILE A 513 2.08 -24.52 16.59
CA ILE A 513 0.99 -25.44 16.91
C ILE A 513 0.57 -26.21 15.65
N SER A 514 1.26 -27.32 15.39
CA SER A 514 0.86 -28.31 14.37
C SER A 514 -0.44 -29.03 14.75
N THR A 515 -1.33 -29.28 13.79
CA THR A 515 -2.65 -29.89 14.03
C THR A 515 -3.11 -30.79 12.88
N ARG A 516 -4.04 -31.71 13.14
CA ARG A 516 -4.69 -32.54 12.10
C ARG A 516 -5.90 -31.83 11.49
N ALA A 517 -6.30 -32.23 10.29
CA ALA A 517 -7.57 -31.83 9.69
C ALA A 517 -8.75 -32.12 10.66
N GLY A 518 -9.71 -31.19 10.73
CA GLY A 518 -10.83 -31.24 11.67
C GLY A 518 -10.50 -30.76 13.09
N SER A 519 -9.24 -30.48 13.43
CA SER A 519 -8.87 -29.86 14.71
C SER A 519 -9.25 -28.37 14.71
N ALA A 520 -9.58 -27.83 15.89
CA ALA A 520 -9.65 -26.39 16.10
C ALA A 520 -8.55 -25.94 17.06
N ILE A 521 -7.86 -24.83 16.74
CA ILE A 521 -7.01 -24.10 17.68
C ILE A 521 -7.82 -22.91 18.17
N LEU A 522 -7.98 -22.77 19.49
CA LEU A 522 -8.62 -21.61 20.12
C LEU A 522 -7.59 -20.82 20.94
N TRP A 523 -7.67 -19.49 20.94
CA TRP A 523 -6.80 -18.62 21.73
C TRP A 523 -7.56 -17.39 22.25
N ASP A 524 -7.03 -16.79 23.32
CA ASP A 524 -7.43 -15.45 23.77
C ASP A 524 -6.74 -14.42 22.86
N GLN A 525 -7.50 -13.57 22.17
CA GLN A 525 -6.99 -12.54 21.24
C GLN A 525 -5.96 -11.58 21.89
N ARG A 526 -5.97 -11.45 23.23
CA ARG A 526 -4.95 -10.73 24.02
C ARG A 526 -3.56 -11.39 24.01
N THR A 527 -3.44 -12.58 23.44
CA THR A 527 -2.19 -13.34 23.29
C THR A 527 -1.50 -12.96 21.98
N ILE A 528 -0.21 -12.60 22.04
CA ILE A 528 0.60 -12.39 20.84
C ILE A 528 0.67 -13.69 20.04
N HIS A 529 0.26 -13.62 18.77
CA HIS A 529 0.13 -14.78 17.89
C HIS A 529 0.41 -14.40 16.43
N GLY A 530 0.44 -15.38 15.53
CA GLY A 530 0.68 -15.13 14.11
C GLY A 530 0.89 -16.40 13.30
N SER A 531 1.63 -16.27 12.19
CA SER A 531 1.92 -17.39 11.30
C SER A 531 3.41 -17.65 11.20
N ARG A 532 3.77 -18.94 11.23
CA ARG A 532 5.09 -19.43 10.81
C ARG A 532 5.10 -19.66 9.30
N ALA A 533 6.23 -19.40 8.66
CA ALA A 533 6.50 -19.68 7.25
C ALA A 533 6.32 -21.17 6.88
N ASN A 534 5.56 -21.47 5.82
CA ASN A 534 5.47 -22.81 5.23
C ASN A 534 6.80 -23.18 4.54
N ARG A 535 7.24 -24.45 4.65
CA ARG A 535 8.47 -24.97 4.04
C ARG A 535 8.27 -26.30 3.30
N SER A 536 7.03 -26.67 2.99
CA SER A 536 6.64 -28.03 2.55
C SER A 536 6.02 -28.07 1.14
N LEU A 537 5.55 -29.24 0.73
CA LEU A 537 4.70 -29.39 -0.47
C LEU A 537 3.20 -29.27 -0.18
N HIS A 538 2.80 -29.17 1.09
CA HIS A 538 1.38 -29.22 1.46
C HIS A 538 0.80 -27.79 1.56
N PRO A 539 -0.35 -27.53 0.93
CA PRO A 539 -1.12 -26.33 1.21
C PRO A 539 -1.80 -26.45 2.58
N ARG A 540 -1.66 -25.43 3.44
CA ARG A 540 -2.44 -25.33 4.68
C ARG A 540 -3.73 -24.57 4.39
N TYR A 541 -4.87 -25.17 4.74
CA TYR A 541 -6.19 -24.55 4.67
C TYR A 541 -6.80 -24.44 6.07
N ALA A 542 -7.25 -23.26 6.45
CA ALA A 542 -7.94 -23.04 7.72
C ALA A 542 -9.12 -22.06 7.55
N GLN A 543 -10.10 -22.15 8.44
CA GLN A 543 -11.25 -21.24 8.49
C GLN A 543 -11.23 -20.53 9.85
N ILE A 544 -11.15 -19.19 9.85
CA ILE A 544 -11.16 -18.42 11.10
C ILE A 544 -12.59 -18.43 11.66
N CYS A 545 -12.71 -18.60 12.97
CA CYS A 545 -13.97 -18.63 13.69
C CYS A 545 -13.88 -17.86 15.01
N LYS A 546 -14.97 -17.21 15.37
CA LYS A 546 -15.18 -16.55 16.66
C LYS A 546 -16.62 -16.83 17.06
N MET A 547 -16.82 -17.26 18.29
CA MET A 547 -18.13 -17.24 18.93
C MET A 547 -18.11 -16.23 20.07
N PHE A 548 -19.25 -15.61 20.33
CA PHE A 548 -19.43 -14.63 21.40
C PHE A 548 -20.85 -14.75 21.96
N PRO A 549 -21.11 -14.32 23.21
CA PRO A 549 -22.45 -14.41 23.81
C PRO A 549 -23.51 -13.64 23.01
N ASP A 550 -24.74 -14.16 22.94
CA ASP A 550 -25.86 -13.46 22.30
C ASP A 550 -26.32 -12.24 23.13
N ASP A 551 -26.14 -12.28 24.45
CA ASP A 551 -26.36 -11.20 25.42
C ASP A 551 -25.20 -10.18 25.52
N HIS A 552 -24.18 -10.27 24.65
CA HIS A 552 -23.04 -9.36 24.65
C HIS A 552 -23.50 -7.89 24.50
N PRO A 553 -23.06 -6.91 25.32
CA PRO A 553 -23.63 -5.55 25.36
C PRO A 553 -23.61 -4.77 24.03
N ALA A 554 -22.67 -5.07 23.13
CA ALA A 554 -22.66 -4.48 21.78
C ALA A 554 -23.62 -5.16 20.77
N MET A 555 -24.32 -6.23 21.14
CA MET A 555 -25.35 -6.90 20.33
C MET A 555 -26.72 -6.29 20.64
N THR A 556 -26.89 -5.03 20.23
CA THR A 556 -28.19 -4.34 20.35
C THR A 556 -29.25 -5.04 19.49
N PRO A 557 -30.56 -4.92 19.81
CA PRO A 557 -31.62 -5.49 18.98
C PRO A 557 -31.56 -5.04 17.51
N GLU A 558 -31.17 -3.78 17.27
CA GLU A 558 -30.95 -3.23 15.92
C GLU A 558 -29.78 -3.92 15.19
N ARG A 559 -28.65 -4.15 15.88
CA ARG A 559 -27.51 -4.88 15.31
C ARG A 559 -27.86 -6.34 15.05
N ALA A 560 -28.59 -6.99 15.96
CA ALA A 560 -29.05 -8.36 15.81
C ALA A 560 -29.96 -8.52 14.58
N GLU A 561 -30.91 -7.58 14.39
CA GLU A 561 -31.78 -7.58 13.21
C GLU A 561 -30.99 -7.38 11.91
N LYS A 562 -30.10 -6.37 11.85
CA LYS A 562 -29.22 -6.13 10.70
C LYS A 562 -28.39 -7.37 10.37
N ARG A 563 -27.77 -7.99 11.38
CA ARG A 563 -26.94 -9.20 11.25
C ARG A 563 -27.73 -10.39 10.71
N SER A 564 -28.90 -10.67 11.29
CA SER A 564 -29.78 -11.77 10.87
C SER A 564 -30.30 -11.58 9.45
N ARG A 565 -30.72 -10.35 9.10
CA ARG A 565 -31.13 -9.96 7.74
C ARG A 565 -29.97 -10.12 6.75
N ALA A 566 -28.79 -9.62 7.09
CA ALA A 566 -27.59 -9.68 6.25
C ALA A 566 -27.10 -11.13 5.99
N ILE A 567 -27.25 -12.02 6.97
CA ILE A 567 -27.02 -13.47 6.80
C ILE A 567 -28.09 -14.05 5.87
N SER A 568 -29.37 -13.80 6.15
CA SER A 568 -30.50 -14.35 5.38
C SER A 568 -30.41 -13.98 3.90
N THR A 569 -30.09 -12.72 3.57
CA THR A 569 -29.87 -12.28 2.19
C THR A 569 -28.69 -13.00 1.52
N ARG A 570 -27.57 -13.18 2.24
CA ARG A 570 -26.37 -13.87 1.69
C ARG A 570 -26.59 -15.37 1.54
N LEU A 571 -27.37 -16.02 2.40
CA LEU A 571 -27.78 -17.43 2.26
C LEU A 571 -28.72 -17.63 1.07
N HIS A 572 -29.72 -16.77 0.90
CA HIS A 572 -30.58 -16.78 -0.29
C HIS A 572 -29.78 -16.54 -1.58
N ALA A 573 -28.80 -15.63 -1.57
CA ALA A 573 -27.94 -15.37 -2.72
C ALA A 573 -27.00 -16.55 -3.08
N ALA A 574 -26.74 -17.44 -2.11
CA ALA A 574 -25.91 -18.64 -2.27
C ALA A 574 -26.74 -19.92 -2.57
N ASP A 575 -28.06 -19.80 -2.77
CA ASP A 575 -29.01 -20.92 -2.89
C ASP A 575 -28.92 -21.90 -1.69
N ILE A 576 -28.94 -21.34 -0.48
CA ILE A 576 -28.91 -22.07 0.81
C ILE A 576 -30.18 -21.73 1.59
N ASN A 577 -30.97 -22.74 1.94
CA ASN A 577 -32.18 -22.60 2.74
C ASN A 577 -31.85 -22.88 4.22
N PRO A 578 -31.98 -21.89 5.13
CA PRO A 578 -31.69 -22.06 6.55
C PRO A 578 -32.43 -23.24 7.21
N GLU A 579 -33.62 -23.58 6.73
CA GLU A 579 -34.45 -24.62 7.36
C GLU A 579 -34.05 -26.05 7.02
N THR A 580 -33.35 -26.25 5.90
CA THR A 580 -32.95 -27.58 5.39
C THR A 580 -31.43 -27.78 5.34
N ASP A 581 -30.65 -26.70 5.18
CA ASP A 581 -29.19 -26.75 5.04
C ASP A 581 -28.42 -26.44 6.34
N LEU A 582 -29.11 -26.00 7.41
CA LEU A 582 -28.54 -25.79 8.73
C LEU A 582 -29.14 -26.75 9.75
N THR A 583 -28.31 -27.16 10.71
CA THR A 583 -28.78 -27.85 11.92
C THR A 583 -29.54 -26.87 12.84
N PRO A 584 -30.35 -27.36 13.80
CA PRO A 584 -30.96 -26.50 14.82
C PRO A 584 -29.94 -25.65 15.59
N LEU A 585 -28.76 -26.22 15.88
CA LEU A 585 -27.64 -25.50 16.50
C LEU A 585 -27.10 -24.41 15.55
N GLY A 586 -26.98 -24.69 14.25
CA GLY A 586 -26.60 -23.71 13.24
C GLY A 586 -27.55 -22.52 13.16
N ARG A 587 -28.87 -22.75 13.13
CA ARG A 587 -29.87 -21.66 13.15
C ARG A 587 -29.74 -20.77 14.39
N LYS A 588 -29.50 -21.34 15.58
CA LYS A 588 -29.22 -20.58 16.81
C LYS A 588 -27.92 -19.77 16.66
N LEU A 589 -26.80 -20.42 16.33
CA LEU A 589 -25.48 -19.80 16.22
C LEU A 589 -25.42 -18.67 15.19
N PHE A 590 -26.16 -18.76 14.08
CA PHE A 590 -26.20 -17.68 13.09
C PHE A 590 -27.22 -16.57 13.42
N GLY A 591 -28.02 -16.70 14.49
CA GLY A 591 -29.06 -15.72 14.84
C GLY A 591 -30.22 -15.73 13.86
N LEU A 592 -30.61 -16.93 13.38
CA LEU A 592 -31.67 -17.15 12.39
C LEU A 592 -32.94 -17.78 12.99
N THR A 593 -32.95 -18.03 14.30
CA THR A 593 -34.16 -18.40 15.04
C THR A 593 -35.04 -17.17 15.29
N THR A 594 -36.32 -17.28 14.93
CA THR A 594 -37.39 -16.30 15.20
C THR A 594 -37.69 -16.15 16.68
#